data_AF-A0A397UG53-F1
#
_entry.id   AF-A0A397UG53-F1
#
_cell.length_a   1.000
_cell.length_b   1.000
_cell.length_c   1.000
_cell.angle_alpha   90.00
_cell.angle_beta   90.00
_cell.angle_gamma   90.00
#
_symmetry.space_group_name_H-M   'P 1'
#
loop_
_entity.id
_entity.type
_entity.pdbx_description
1 polymer ?
#
loop_
_entity_poly.entity_id
_entity_poly.type
_entity_poly.pdbx_seq_one_letter_code
_entity_poly.pdbx_strand_id
1 'polypeptide(L)'
;MAPQLFKELIIELRLRHLLSGWCIDDNDFSIHTSREFAQDNLTEISNFSHFNCSEIKLGSKWDKQKIESAGFISDNLETNGLLECIMRVYSSYFSIEQALLNMKIRYYQNVSYSIVESNGDYQDVRFCVGEAVETTLSDGGQPAFGIVKGIIGHKWNDDQDYIFIYLEWLEYLNKFDDLLDCPIYRLQNANNNSWDRIHPISIVSRSPYIPFIHNCKSKCSLQQHDITNCEYIRNDFFFTAI
;
A
#
# COMPACT_ATOMS: atom_id res chain seq x y z
N MET A 1 27.93 15.41 4.18
CA MET A 1 28.70 14.92 3.01
C MET A 1 27.81 14.51 1.83
N ALA A 2 26.51 14.23 2.04
CA ALA A 2 25.54 13.85 1.00
C ALA A 2 25.18 14.88 -0.12
N PRO A 3 25.17 16.21 0.10
CA PRO A 3 24.71 17.16 -0.93
C PRO A 3 25.60 17.24 -2.17
N GLN A 4 26.89 16.93 -2.02
CA GLN A 4 27.86 16.96 -3.12
C GLN A 4 27.66 15.77 -4.06
N LEU A 5 27.41 14.59 -3.48
CA LEU A 5 27.16 13.34 -4.21
C LEU A 5 25.87 13.43 -5.05
N PHE A 6 24.82 14.07 -4.51
CA PHE A 6 23.56 14.28 -5.22
C PHE A 6 23.73 15.19 -6.45
N LYS A 7 24.51 16.27 -6.31
CA LYS A 7 24.83 17.15 -7.45
C LYS A 7 25.63 16.42 -8.52
N GLU A 8 26.51 15.49 -8.14
CA GLU A 8 27.28 14.67 -9.08
C GLU A 8 26.39 13.60 -9.76
N LEU A 9 25.43 13.01 -9.06
CA LEU A 9 24.48 12.03 -9.60
C LEU A 9 23.50 12.64 -10.63
N ILE A 10 23.06 13.89 -10.46
CA ILE A 10 22.16 14.59 -11.41
C ILE A 10 22.85 14.97 -12.73
N ILE A 11 24.19 14.99 -12.77
CA ILE A 11 24.95 15.29 -14.00
C ILE A 11 24.82 14.15 -15.02
N GLU A 12 24.61 12.92 -14.56
CA GLU A 12 24.45 11.77 -15.46
C GLU A 12 23.06 11.79 -16.11
N LEU A 13 23.03 11.94 -17.44
CA LEU A 13 21.79 12.10 -18.21
C LEU A 13 20.81 10.93 -18.01
N ARG A 14 21.35 9.72 -17.77
CA ARG A 14 20.57 8.50 -17.50
C ARG A 14 19.91 8.54 -16.12
N LEU A 15 20.61 9.05 -15.11
CA LEU A 15 20.06 9.26 -13.78
C LEU A 15 18.97 10.34 -13.82
N ARG A 16 19.15 11.44 -14.56
CA ARG A 16 18.13 12.50 -14.68
C ARG A 16 16.73 12.00 -15.06
N HIS A 17 16.60 11.03 -15.95
CA HIS A 17 15.30 10.47 -16.31
C HIS A 17 14.71 9.59 -15.18
N LEU A 18 15.55 8.78 -14.52
CA LEU A 18 15.15 7.97 -13.37
C LEU A 18 14.73 8.86 -12.19
N LEU A 19 15.52 9.89 -11.93
CA LEU A 19 15.35 10.90 -10.89
C LEU A 19 14.23 11.90 -11.20
N SER A 20 13.80 12.06 -12.46
CA SER A 20 12.67 12.93 -12.81
C SER A 20 11.34 12.43 -12.24
N GLY A 21 11.24 11.13 -11.98
CA GLY A 21 10.17 10.55 -11.15
C GLY A 21 10.47 10.58 -9.64
N TRP A 22 11.70 10.95 -9.24
CA TRP A 22 12.12 11.16 -7.85
C TRP A 22 12.06 12.64 -7.44
N CYS A 23 11.95 13.57 -8.39
CA CYS A 23 11.84 15.00 -8.15
C CYS A 23 10.51 15.30 -7.46
N ILE A 24 10.57 15.25 -6.13
CA ILE A 24 9.86 16.16 -5.26
C ILE A 24 10.19 17.57 -5.78
N ASP A 25 9.17 18.29 -6.24
CA ASP A 25 9.31 19.72 -6.50
C ASP A 25 10.02 20.35 -5.29
N ASP A 26 11.10 21.09 -5.54
CA ASP A 26 12.04 21.66 -4.55
C ASP A 26 11.38 22.57 -3.47
N ASN A 27 10.06 22.72 -3.48
CA ASN A 27 9.27 23.39 -2.44
C ASN A 27 8.59 22.44 -1.44
N ASP A 28 8.52 21.13 -1.73
CA ASP A 28 7.86 20.11 -0.91
C ASP A 28 8.90 19.16 -0.29
N PHE A 29 10.07 19.68 0.12
CA PHE A 29 11.01 18.98 1.02
C PHE A 29 10.42 18.84 2.44
N SER A 30 9.30 18.15 2.48
CA SER A 30 8.69 17.56 3.63
C SER A 30 8.07 16.24 3.17
N ILE A 31 8.92 15.27 2.83
CA ILE A 31 8.53 13.85 2.76
C ILE A 31 8.11 13.36 4.18
N HIS A 32 8.33 14.18 5.20
CA HIS A 32 7.74 14.08 6.54
C HIS A 32 6.78 15.22 6.86
N THR A 33 6.14 15.85 5.86
CA THR A 33 4.95 16.62 6.20
C THR A 33 4.00 15.55 6.64
N SER A 34 3.75 15.49 7.94
CA SER A 34 2.43 15.75 8.48
C SER A 34 1.52 16.36 7.40
N ARG A 35 1.08 15.54 6.44
CA ARG A 35 -0.26 15.69 5.89
C ARG A 35 -1.07 15.46 7.14
N GLU A 36 -1.29 16.44 7.99
CA GLU A 36 -2.37 16.33 8.95
C GLU A 36 -3.55 15.97 8.05
N PHE A 37 -4.08 14.75 8.22
CA PHE A 37 -5.32 14.43 7.55
C PHE A 37 -6.25 15.56 7.96
N ALA A 38 -6.84 16.28 6.99
CA ALA A 38 -7.79 17.32 7.33
C ALA A 38 -8.79 16.69 8.30
N GLN A 39 -8.74 17.14 9.56
CA GLN A 39 -9.31 16.41 10.70
C GLN A 39 -10.82 16.24 10.52
N ASP A 40 -11.42 17.12 9.72
CA ASP A 40 -12.82 17.17 9.30
C ASP A 40 -13.27 16.00 8.38
N ASN A 41 -12.36 15.17 7.86
CA ASN A 41 -12.69 14.05 6.95
C ASN A 41 -12.32 12.67 7.51
N LEU A 42 -11.96 12.58 8.79
CA LEU A 42 -11.58 11.31 9.41
C LEU A 42 -12.79 10.58 10.00
N THR A 43 -12.90 9.29 9.71
CA THR A 43 -13.80 8.38 10.43
C THR A 43 -12.99 7.62 11.47
N GLU A 44 -13.29 7.83 12.75
CA GLU A 44 -12.69 7.09 13.87
C GLU A 44 -13.46 5.80 14.12
N ILE A 45 -12.74 4.70 14.34
CA ILE A 45 -13.32 3.40 14.70
C ILE A 45 -12.87 3.05 16.11
N SER A 46 -13.77 3.23 17.06
CA SER A 46 -13.61 2.75 18.43
C SER A 46 -14.06 1.29 18.50
N ASN A 47 -13.17 0.38 18.90
CA ASN A 47 -13.39 -1.06 19.17
C ASN A 47 -12.89 -2.03 18.09
N PHE A 48 -11.57 -2.08 17.90
CA PHE A 48 -10.91 -3.22 17.26
C PHE A 48 -10.23 -4.06 18.35
N SER A 49 -10.78 -5.23 18.68
CA SER A 49 -10.20 -6.13 19.69
C SER A 49 -9.48 -7.35 19.10
N HIS A 50 -9.46 -7.49 17.77
CA HIS A 50 -8.98 -8.71 17.11
C HIS A 50 -7.56 -8.62 16.53
N PHE A 51 -6.96 -7.43 16.51
CA PHE A 51 -5.55 -7.24 16.19
C PHE A 51 -4.92 -6.29 17.20
N ASN A 52 -3.59 -6.30 17.27
CA ASN A 52 -2.82 -5.28 18.00
C ASN A 52 -2.95 -3.87 17.37
N CYS A 53 -3.96 -3.61 16.53
CA CYS A 53 -4.21 -2.31 15.92
C CYS A 53 -5.21 -1.51 16.76
N SER A 54 -4.82 -0.31 17.18
CA SER A 54 -5.67 0.65 17.87
C SER A 54 -5.75 1.98 17.12
N GLU A 55 -6.69 2.83 17.52
CA GLU A 55 -6.82 4.21 17.03
C GLU A 55 -6.93 4.32 15.49
N ILE A 56 -7.69 3.42 14.89
CA ILE A 56 -7.87 3.40 13.43
C ILE A 56 -8.64 4.63 12.99
N LYS A 57 -8.00 5.40 12.11
CA LYS A 57 -8.55 6.59 11.45
C LYS A 57 -8.54 6.37 9.94
N LEU A 58 -9.70 6.49 9.33
CA LEU A 58 -9.88 6.38 7.88
C LEU A 58 -10.07 7.77 7.30
N GLY A 59 -9.37 8.12 6.23
CA GLY A 59 -9.60 9.39 5.56
C GLY A 59 -10.73 9.33 4.53
N SER A 60 -10.56 10.10 3.46
CA SER A 60 -11.64 10.38 2.51
C SER A 60 -12.23 9.10 1.91
N LYS A 61 -13.53 8.92 2.15
CA LYS A 61 -14.34 7.88 1.52
C LYS A 61 -14.45 8.13 0.02
N TRP A 62 -14.39 7.08 -0.78
CA TRP A 62 -14.56 7.16 -2.22
C TRP A 62 -16.02 7.31 -2.61
N ASP A 63 -16.27 8.11 -3.63
CA ASP A 63 -17.52 8.11 -4.38
C ASP A 63 -17.51 7.03 -5.46
N LYS A 64 -18.64 6.89 -6.16
CA LYS A 64 -18.81 5.90 -7.21
C LYS A 64 -17.82 6.07 -8.37
N GLN A 65 -17.56 7.31 -8.79
CA GLN A 65 -16.65 7.57 -9.92
C GLN A 65 -15.23 7.11 -9.58
N LYS A 66 -14.81 7.35 -8.33
CA LYS A 66 -13.48 6.93 -7.86
C LYS A 66 -13.36 5.42 -7.74
N ILE A 67 -14.39 4.74 -7.23
CA ILE A 67 -14.46 3.27 -7.18
C ILE A 67 -14.28 2.68 -8.59
N GLU A 68 -15.03 3.19 -9.57
CA GLU A 68 -14.96 2.74 -10.96
C GLU A 68 -13.58 3.02 -11.58
N SER A 69 -13.01 4.21 -11.33
CA SER A 69 -11.68 4.58 -11.84
C SER A 69 -10.55 3.72 -11.29
N ALA A 70 -10.70 3.18 -10.08
CA ALA A 70 -9.76 2.26 -9.44
C ALA A 70 -9.93 0.80 -9.91
N GLY A 71 -10.86 0.55 -10.83
CA GLY A 71 -11.12 -0.77 -11.40
C GLY A 71 -12.05 -1.66 -10.57
N PHE A 72 -12.77 -1.09 -9.60
CA PHE A 72 -13.86 -1.76 -8.88
C PHE A 72 -15.20 -1.49 -9.56
N ILE A 73 -16.20 -2.33 -9.31
CA ILE A 73 -17.51 -2.29 -9.99
C ILE A 73 -18.55 -1.56 -9.14
N SER A 74 -18.55 -1.73 -7.81
CA SER A 74 -19.58 -1.13 -6.93
C SER A 74 -19.15 -1.03 -5.46
N ASP A 75 -20.08 -0.73 -4.56
CA ASP A 75 -19.91 -0.82 -3.10
C ASP A 75 -20.54 -2.11 -2.51
N ASN A 76 -20.75 -3.13 -3.33
CA ASN A 76 -21.32 -4.43 -2.95
C ASN A 76 -20.32 -5.57 -3.20
N LEU A 77 -20.09 -6.43 -2.19
CA LEU A 77 -19.11 -7.51 -2.22
C LEU A 77 -19.30 -8.49 -3.39
N GLU A 78 -20.52 -8.96 -3.58
CA GLU A 78 -20.85 -9.95 -4.61
C GLU A 78 -20.69 -9.36 -6.01
N THR A 79 -21.19 -8.15 -6.21
CA THR A 79 -21.10 -7.45 -7.50
C THR A 79 -19.64 -7.15 -7.89
N ASN A 80 -18.76 -6.91 -6.91
CA ASN A 80 -17.33 -6.73 -7.16
C ASN A 80 -16.55 -8.05 -7.27
N GLY A 81 -17.17 -9.21 -7.01
CA GLY A 81 -16.47 -10.48 -6.92
C GLY A 81 -15.51 -10.59 -5.72
N LEU A 82 -15.72 -9.80 -4.65
CA LEU A 82 -14.88 -9.79 -3.45
C LEU A 82 -15.43 -10.64 -2.30
N LEU A 83 -16.65 -11.17 -2.45
CA LEU A 83 -17.34 -11.91 -1.39
C LEU A 83 -16.52 -13.09 -0.85
N GLU A 84 -16.02 -13.95 -1.73
CA GLU A 84 -15.25 -15.13 -1.32
C GLU A 84 -13.96 -14.73 -0.60
N CYS A 85 -13.24 -13.73 -1.11
CA CYS A 85 -12.03 -13.22 -0.49
C CYS A 85 -12.29 -12.67 0.92
N ILE A 86 -13.38 -11.91 1.10
CA ILE A 86 -13.72 -11.33 2.40
C ILE A 86 -14.16 -12.40 3.39
N MET A 87 -14.98 -13.38 2.96
CA MET A 87 -15.34 -14.53 3.80
C MET A 87 -14.10 -15.33 4.23
N ARG A 88 -13.14 -15.52 3.32
CA ARG A 88 -11.88 -16.20 3.62
C ARG A 88 -11.06 -15.44 4.65
N VAL A 89 -10.97 -14.11 4.52
CA VAL A 89 -10.29 -13.26 5.51
C VAL A 89 -10.95 -13.37 6.88
N TYR A 90 -12.29 -13.31 6.96
CA TYR A 90 -13.02 -13.53 8.21
C TYR A 90 -12.70 -14.87 8.87
N SER A 91 -12.74 -15.95 8.08
CA SER A 91 -12.43 -17.29 8.58
C SER A 91 -10.97 -17.42 9.01
N SER A 92 -10.02 -17.04 8.15
CA SER A 92 -8.59 -17.27 8.37
C SER A 92 -7.96 -16.38 9.42
N TYR A 93 -8.38 -15.11 9.54
CA TYR A 93 -7.76 -14.16 10.47
C TYR A 93 -8.55 -13.96 11.76
N PHE A 94 -9.87 -14.18 11.74
CA PHE A 94 -10.74 -13.89 12.88
C PHE A 94 -11.44 -15.14 13.44
N SER A 95 -11.28 -16.30 12.79
CA SER A 95 -11.99 -17.54 13.15
C SER A 95 -13.51 -17.38 13.13
N ILE A 96 -14.00 -16.54 12.20
CA ILE A 96 -15.43 -16.24 12.01
C ILE A 96 -15.90 -17.00 10.75
N GLU A 97 -16.71 -18.04 10.95
CA GLU A 97 -17.17 -18.95 9.88
C GLU A 97 -18.67 -18.85 9.56
N GLN A 98 -19.34 -17.76 9.99
CA GLN A 98 -20.76 -17.56 9.73
C GLN A 98 -21.03 -16.91 8.36
N ALA A 99 -22.28 -16.99 7.89
CA ALA A 99 -22.71 -16.32 6.67
C ALA A 99 -22.72 -14.79 6.85
N LEU A 100 -22.32 -14.06 5.83
CA LEU A 100 -22.22 -12.60 5.82
C LEU A 100 -23.58 -11.99 5.46
N LEU A 101 -24.20 -11.25 6.39
CA LEU A 101 -25.54 -10.67 6.19
C LEU A 101 -25.51 -9.33 5.46
N ASN A 102 -24.44 -8.56 5.63
CA ASN A 102 -24.30 -7.23 5.06
C ASN A 102 -23.32 -7.23 3.89
N MET A 103 -23.80 -7.27 2.65
CA MET A 103 -22.92 -7.28 1.47
C MET A 103 -22.26 -5.92 1.15
N LYS A 104 -22.53 -4.85 1.92
CA LYS A 104 -22.09 -3.50 1.61
C LYS A 104 -20.70 -3.21 2.18
N ILE A 105 -19.84 -2.64 1.33
CA ILE A 105 -18.51 -2.16 1.69
C ILE A 105 -18.36 -0.66 1.47
N ARG A 106 -17.28 -0.10 2.02
CA ARG A 106 -16.87 1.29 1.82
C ARG A 106 -15.39 1.31 1.44
N TYR A 107 -15.02 2.16 0.50
CA TYR A 107 -13.63 2.37 0.11
C TYR A 107 -13.11 3.69 0.66
N TYR A 108 -11.82 3.71 1.04
CA TYR A 108 -11.15 4.86 1.62
C TYR A 108 -9.82 5.13 0.91
N GLN A 109 -9.42 6.39 0.86
CA GLN A 109 -8.16 6.79 0.23
C GLN A 109 -6.93 6.46 1.06
N ASN A 110 -7.05 6.50 2.39
CA ASN A 110 -5.93 6.39 3.31
C ASN A 110 -6.40 5.95 4.69
N VAL A 111 -5.44 5.46 5.47
CA VAL A 111 -5.66 4.97 6.84
C VAL A 111 -4.45 5.32 7.70
N SER A 112 -4.69 5.54 8.98
CA SER A 112 -3.68 5.46 10.02
C SER A 112 -4.17 4.67 11.23
N TYR A 113 -3.26 4.01 11.93
CA TYR A 113 -3.53 3.27 13.15
C TYR A 113 -2.22 3.04 13.91
N SER A 114 -2.30 2.63 15.16
CA SER A 114 -1.12 2.26 15.95
C SER A 114 -1.09 0.74 16.13
N ILE A 115 0.09 0.14 16.03
CA ILE A 115 0.34 -1.26 16.35
C ILE A 115 0.92 -1.32 17.77
N VAL A 116 0.32 -2.08 18.67
CA VAL A 116 0.86 -2.36 20.00
C VAL A 116 1.85 -3.51 19.91
N GLU A 117 3.11 -3.23 20.22
CA GLU A 117 4.19 -4.19 20.23
C GLU A 117 4.18 -5.05 21.50
N SER A 118 4.81 -6.22 21.43
CA SER A 118 4.85 -7.18 22.55
C SER A 118 5.54 -6.64 23.81
N ASN A 119 6.40 -5.64 23.67
CA ASN A 119 7.09 -4.97 24.77
C ASN A 119 6.28 -3.81 25.38
N GLY A 120 5.07 -3.54 24.89
CA GLY A 120 4.22 -2.44 25.33
C GLY A 120 4.48 -1.10 24.63
N ASP A 121 5.46 -1.04 23.72
CA ASP A 121 5.64 0.11 22.83
C ASP A 121 4.53 0.13 21.76
N TYR A 122 4.44 1.25 21.06
CA TYR A 122 3.53 1.39 19.93
C TYR A 122 4.27 1.90 18.70
N GLN A 123 3.80 1.46 17.53
CA GLN A 123 4.25 1.95 16.25
C GLN A 123 3.09 2.55 15.47
N ASP A 124 3.25 3.79 15.01
CA ASP A 124 2.26 4.41 14.14
C ASP A 124 2.45 3.97 12.68
N VAL A 125 1.36 3.48 12.11
CA VAL A 125 1.25 3.05 10.72
C VAL A 125 0.30 3.97 9.98
N ARG A 126 0.75 4.45 8.82
CA ARG A 126 -0.03 5.32 7.95
C ARG A 126 0.31 5.05 6.50
N PHE A 127 -0.71 4.91 5.64
CA PHE A 127 -0.52 4.79 4.20
C PHE A 127 -1.77 5.20 3.41
N CYS A 128 -1.58 5.38 2.11
CA CYS A 128 -2.58 5.73 1.12
C CYS A 128 -2.67 4.65 0.03
N VAL A 129 -3.81 4.62 -0.67
CA VAL A 129 -3.94 3.89 -1.93
C VAL A 129 -2.93 4.43 -2.94
N GLY A 130 -2.23 3.51 -3.62
CA GLY A 130 -1.13 3.77 -4.56
C GLY A 130 0.26 3.59 -3.94
N GLU A 131 0.38 3.58 -2.62
CA GLU A 131 1.67 3.37 -1.96
C GLU A 131 2.01 1.88 -1.87
N ALA A 132 3.31 1.56 -1.95
CA ALA A 132 3.82 0.23 -1.67
C ALA A 132 4.03 0.06 -0.17
N VAL A 133 3.53 -1.05 0.37
CA VAL A 133 3.64 -1.40 1.79
C VAL A 133 4.48 -2.66 1.96
N GLU A 134 5.25 -2.69 3.03
CA GLU A 134 5.88 -3.91 3.56
C GLU A 134 4.87 -4.64 4.46
N THR A 135 4.83 -5.96 4.36
CA THR A 135 3.89 -6.79 5.13
C THR A 135 4.62 -7.71 6.10
N THR A 136 3.88 -8.20 7.09
CA THR A 136 4.34 -9.24 8.04
C THR A 136 4.44 -10.63 7.40
N LEU A 137 3.91 -10.79 6.17
CA LEU A 137 4.08 -12.00 5.38
C LEU A 137 5.50 -12.03 4.81
N SER A 138 6.02 -13.25 4.64
CA SER A 138 7.35 -13.46 4.08
C SER A 138 7.35 -14.64 3.13
N ASP A 139 8.08 -14.52 2.02
CA ASP A 139 8.40 -15.64 1.13
C ASP A 139 9.89 -15.95 1.22
N GLY A 140 10.24 -17.18 1.59
CA GLY A 140 11.65 -17.58 1.75
C GLY A 140 12.45 -16.75 2.76
N GLY A 141 11.79 -16.17 3.77
CA GLY A 141 12.42 -15.29 4.78
C GLY A 141 12.70 -13.86 4.31
N GLN A 142 12.24 -13.48 3.11
CA GLN A 142 12.28 -12.09 2.63
C GLN A 142 10.96 -11.37 2.92
N PRO A 143 11.00 -10.07 3.26
CA PRO A 143 9.79 -9.27 3.43
C PRO A 143 8.96 -9.25 2.15
N ALA A 144 7.65 -9.30 2.31
CA ALA A 144 6.75 -9.23 1.18
C ALA A 144 6.13 -7.85 0.99
N PHE A 145 6.05 -7.43 -0.26
CA PHE A 145 5.64 -6.07 -0.63
C PHE A 145 4.43 -6.10 -1.55
N GLY A 146 3.52 -5.15 -1.36
CA GLY A 146 2.35 -4.98 -2.24
C GLY A 146 1.98 -3.52 -2.41
N ILE A 147 1.41 -3.18 -3.57
CA ILE A 147 0.84 -1.85 -3.81
C ILE A 147 -0.60 -1.85 -3.29
N VAL A 148 -0.93 -0.86 -2.47
CA VAL A 148 -2.28 -0.71 -1.91
C VAL A 148 -3.22 -0.26 -3.01
N LYS A 149 -4.09 -1.15 -3.48
CA LYS A 149 -5.13 -0.83 -4.47
C LYS A 149 -6.38 -0.24 -3.84
N GLY A 150 -6.71 -0.65 -2.62
CA GLY A 150 -7.91 -0.22 -1.94
C GLY A 150 -7.85 -0.47 -0.44
N ILE A 151 -8.46 0.44 0.32
CA ILE A 151 -8.70 0.28 1.75
C ILE A 151 -10.21 0.12 1.91
N ILE A 152 -10.63 -1.03 2.45
CA ILE A 152 -12.02 -1.47 2.44
C ILE A 152 -12.51 -1.57 3.89
N GLY A 153 -13.53 -0.81 4.24
CA GLY A 153 -14.29 -1.00 5.47
C GLY A 153 -15.53 -1.85 5.22
N HIS A 154 -15.76 -2.82 6.09
CA HIS A 154 -16.90 -3.71 6.04
C HIS A 154 -17.48 -3.89 7.43
N LYS A 155 -18.81 -3.83 7.56
CA LYS A 155 -19.49 -4.07 8.84
C LYS A 155 -19.95 -5.52 8.92
N TRP A 156 -19.45 -6.25 9.92
CA TRP A 156 -19.85 -7.62 10.17
C TRP A 156 -21.22 -7.72 10.86
N ASN A 157 -21.71 -8.94 11.08
CA ASN A 157 -23.01 -9.24 11.66
C ASN A 157 -23.14 -8.81 13.14
N ASP A 158 -22.03 -8.48 13.81
CA ASP A 158 -21.97 -7.97 15.18
C ASP A 158 -21.94 -6.44 15.26
N ASP A 159 -22.27 -5.78 14.13
CA ASP A 159 -22.23 -4.35 13.92
C ASP A 159 -20.84 -3.69 14.04
N GLN A 160 -19.77 -4.48 14.22
CA GLN A 160 -18.39 -3.98 14.23
C GLN A 160 -17.88 -3.72 12.82
N ASP A 161 -17.13 -2.63 12.66
CA ASP A 161 -16.45 -2.30 11.41
C ASP A 161 -15.08 -2.99 11.37
N TYR A 162 -14.82 -3.72 10.30
CA TYR A 162 -13.57 -4.42 9.99
C TYR A 162 -12.89 -3.76 8.80
N ILE A 163 -11.59 -3.50 8.93
CA ILE A 163 -10.81 -2.83 7.87
C ILE A 163 -9.86 -3.81 7.20
N PHE A 164 -9.97 -3.85 5.88
CA PHE A 164 -9.18 -4.68 5.00
C PHE A 164 -8.38 -3.82 4.03
N ILE A 165 -7.32 -4.40 3.50
CA ILE A 165 -6.53 -3.85 2.41
C ILE A 165 -6.59 -4.79 1.22
N TYR A 166 -6.69 -4.22 0.02
CA TYR A 166 -6.48 -4.93 -1.23
C TYR A 166 -5.05 -4.62 -1.71
N LEU A 167 -4.24 -5.65 -1.89
CA LEU A 167 -2.86 -5.56 -2.35
C LEU A 167 -2.69 -6.13 -3.75
N GLU A 168 -1.92 -5.42 -4.57
CA GLU A 168 -1.31 -5.98 -5.77
C GLU A 168 0.14 -6.32 -5.45
N TRP A 169 0.42 -7.63 -5.29
CA TRP A 169 1.70 -8.13 -4.80
C TRP A 169 2.85 -7.83 -5.77
N LEU A 170 4.02 -7.56 -5.19
CA LEU A 170 5.27 -7.36 -5.90
C LEU A 170 6.16 -8.60 -5.74
N GLU A 171 6.53 -9.21 -6.86
CA GLU A 171 7.51 -10.30 -6.91
C GLU A 171 8.91 -9.76 -7.18
N TYR A 172 9.89 -10.23 -6.43
CA TYR A 172 11.30 -9.92 -6.69
C TYR A 172 11.79 -10.68 -7.93
N LEU A 173 12.36 -9.97 -8.91
CA LEU A 173 12.79 -10.57 -10.17
C LEU A 173 14.17 -11.24 -10.13
N ASN A 174 14.81 -11.28 -8.95
CA ASN A 174 16.20 -11.71 -8.80
C ASN A 174 17.18 -10.94 -9.70
N LYS A 175 16.93 -9.64 -9.83
CA LYS A 175 17.70 -8.71 -10.66
C LYS A 175 17.85 -7.38 -9.94
N PHE A 176 18.95 -6.72 -10.25
CA PHE A 176 19.27 -5.39 -9.78
C PHE A 176 19.27 -4.42 -10.96
N ASP A 177 18.96 -3.17 -10.70
CA ASP A 177 19.14 -2.08 -11.66
C ASP A 177 20.63 -1.85 -11.89
N ASP A 178 21.06 -1.77 -13.14
CA ASP A 178 22.49 -1.71 -13.50
C ASP A 178 23.18 -0.41 -13.02
N LEU A 179 22.40 0.63 -12.74
CA LEU A 179 22.91 1.96 -12.41
C LEU A 179 22.84 2.23 -10.91
N LEU A 180 21.73 1.86 -10.29
CA LEU A 180 21.55 2.00 -8.85
C LEU A 180 22.08 0.80 -8.08
N ASP A 181 22.14 -0.40 -8.64
CA ASP A 181 22.34 -1.64 -7.87
C ASP A 181 21.20 -1.86 -6.84
N CYS A 182 20.00 -1.39 -7.15
CA CYS A 182 18.77 -1.59 -6.37
C CYS A 182 17.96 -2.79 -6.88
N PRO A 183 17.28 -3.56 -6.02
CA PRO A 183 16.51 -4.72 -6.46
C PRO A 183 15.27 -4.31 -7.25
N ILE A 184 15.00 -5.07 -8.31
CA ILE A 184 13.87 -4.88 -9.22
C ILE A 184 12.76 -5.86 -8.87
N TYR A 185 11.56 -5.32 -8.72
CA TYR A 185 10.32 -6.02 -8.48
C TYR A 185 9.38 -5.89 -9.67
N ARG A 186 8.35 -6.75 -9.72
CA ARG A 186 7.27 -6.66 -10.68
C ARG A 186 5.92 -6.90 -10.02
N LEU A 187 4.86 -6.27 -10.49
CA LEU A 187 3.50 -6.66 -10.12
C LEU A 187 3.20 -8.11 -10.54
N GLN A 188 2.79 -8.92 -9.57
CA GLN A 188 2.34 -10.27 -9.81
C GLN A 188 1.07 -10.26 -10.67
N ASN A 189 1.04 -11.16 -11.65
CA ASN A 189 -0.14 -11.38 -12.47
C ASN A 189 -1.32 -11.80 -11.57
N ALA A 190 -2.53 -11.32 -11.86
CA ALA A 190 -3.76 -11.70 -11.19
C ALA A 190 -4.03 -13.21 -11.18
N ASN A 191 -3.45 -13.95 -12.13
CA ASN A 191 -3.58 -15.41 -12.21
C ASN A 191 -2.46 -16.16 -11.47
N ASN A 192 -1.44 -15.46 -10.97
CA ASN A 192 -0.38 -16.05 -10.16
C ASN A 192 -0.77 -15.88 -8.68
N ASN A 193 -1.41 -16.91 -8.12
CA ASN A 193 -2.12 -16.85 -6.84
C ASN A 193 -1.25 -17.29 -5.66
N SER A 194 0.00 -16.85 -5.59
CA SER A 194 0.86 -17.25 -4.46
C SER A 194 0.24 -16.83 -3.13
N TRP A 195 -0.42 -15.67 -3.07
CA TRP A 195 -1.22 -15.22 -1.93
C TRP A 195 -2.55 -14.58 -2.35
N ASP A 196 -3.49 -14.58 -1.41
CA ASP A 196 -4.73 -13.82 -1.51
C ASP A 196 -4.43 -12.32 -1.69
N ARG A 197 -5.36 -11.55 -2.28
CA ARG A 197 -5.17 -10.10 -2.49
C ARG A 197 -5.80 -9.26 -1.38
N ILE A 198 -6.67 -9.82 -0.57
CA ILE A 198 -7.36 -9.10 0.51
C ILE A 198 -6.86 -9.63 1.85
N HIS A 199 -6.48 -8.71 2.73
CA HIS A 199 -5.97 -9.01 4.06
C HIS A 199 -6.50 -7.99 5.07
N PRO A 200 -6.47 -8.28 6.39
CA PRO A 200 -6.69 -7.24 7.38
C PRO A 200 -5.58 -6.18 7.33
N ILE A 201 -5.89 -4.93 7.71
CA ILE A 201 -4.88 -3.86 7.76
C ILE A 201 -3.66 -4.21 8.61
N SER A 202 -3.84 -5.06 9.62
CA SER A 202 -2.80 -5.49 10.56
C SER A 202 -1.62 -6.22 9.92
N ILE A 203 -1.72 -6.66 8.66
CA ILE A 203 -0.58 -7.26 7.98
C ILE A 203 0.46 -6.25 7.53
N VAL A 204 0.15 -4.95 7.45
CA VAL A 204 1.15 -3.93 7.11
C VAL A 204 2.04 -3.72 8.33
N SER A 205 3.32 -4.01 8.18
CA SER A 205 4.26 -4.11 9.30
C SER A 205 4.69 -2.74 9.82
N ARG A 206 4.57 -1.69 9.01
CA ARG A 206 5.04 -0.34 9.32
C ARG A 206 4.51 0.68 8.30
N SER A 207 4.52 1.97 8.65
CA SER A 207 4.30 3.05 7.68
C SER A 207 5.25 2.87 6.48
N PRO A 208 4.85 3.16 5.23
CA PRO A 208 5.77 3.19 4.09
C PRO A 208 6.82 4.27 4.31
N TYR A 209 8.08 3.85 4.40
CA TYR A 209 9.24 4.74 4.32
C TYR A 209 10.07 4.40 3.07
N ILE A 210 9.90 3.20 2.49
CA ILE A 210 10.65 2.74 1.33
C ILE A 210 9.92 3.15 0.04
N PRO A 211 10.50 4.04 -0.81
CA PRO A 211 9.87 4.37 -2.07
C PRO A 211 10.09 3.23 -3.07
N PHE A 212 8.98 2.64 -3.53
CA PHE A 212 8.96 1.85 -4.76
C PHE A 212 8.69 2.78 -5.93
N ILE A 213 9.50 2.65 -6.98
CA ILE A 213 9.50 3.59 -8.08
C ILE A 213 9.38 2.82 -9.37
N HIS A 214 8.52 3.25 -10.29
CA HIS A 214 8.37 2.60 -11.58
C HIS A 214 9.72 2.54 -12.34
N ASN A 215 10.12 1.34 -12.75
CA ASN A 215 11.34 1.10 -13.51
C ASN A 215 11.13 1.43 -15.00
N CYS A 216 11.07 2.72 -15.31
CA CYS A 216 10.63 3.19 -16.61
C CYS A 216 11.71 3.03 -17.66
N LYS A 217 11.56 2.01 -18.50
CA LYS A 217 12.41 1.84 -19.67
C LYS A 217 11.95 2.77 -20.79
N SER A 218 12.84 3.04 -21.74
CA SER A 218 12.67 3.98 -22.87
C SER A 218 11.42 3.80 -23.74
N LYS A 219 10.64 2.73 -23.53
CA LYS A 219 9.37 2.44 -24.20
C LYS A 219 8.13 2.91 -23.42
N CYS A 220 8.27 3.44 -22.20
CA CYS A 220 7.15 4.01 -21.45
C CYS A 220 6.71 5.31 -22.12
N SER A 221 5.47 5.34 -22.64
CA SER A 221 4.86 6.60 -23.07
C SER A 221 4.33 7.35 -21.85
N LEU A 222 4.49 8.67 -21.81
CA LEU A 222 4.03 9.54 -20.71
C LEU A 222 2.55 9.34 -20.34
N GLN A 223 1.73 8.84 -21.27
CA GLN A 223 0.29 8.66 -21.09
C GLN A 223 -0.12 7.21 -20.74
N GLN A 224 0.79 6.23 -20.84
CA GLN A 224 0.51 4.81 -20.57
C GLN A 224 1.55 4.19 -19.64
N HIS A 225 2.27 5.03 -18.91
CA HIS A 225 3.33 4.68 -17.98
C HIS A 225 2.87 3.60 -16.99
N ASP A 226 1.75 3.83 -16.30
CA ASP A 226 1.23 2.92 -15.28
C ASP A 226 0.65 1.62 -15.85
N ILE A 227 0.25 1.64 -17.13
CA ILE A 227 -0.41 0.52 -17.82
C ILE A 227 0.62 -0.45 -18.42
N THR A 228 1.76 0.09 -18.88
CA THR A 228 2.77 -0.68 -19.60
C THR A 228 3.98 -1.05 -18.74
N ASN A 229 4.17 -0.35 -17.62
CA ASN A 229 5.29 -0.58 -16.73
C ASN A 229 4.87 -1.22 -15.40
N CYS A 230 4.97 -2.55 -15.37
CA CYS A 230 4.73 -3.33 -14.16
C CYS A 230 6.00 -3.57 -13.33
N GLU A 231 7.16 -3.04 -13.74
CA GLU A 231 8.43 -3.22 -13.01
C GLU A 231 8.69 -2.01 -12.10
N TYR A 232 9.19 -2.28 -10.90
CA TYR A 232 9.47 -1.29 -9.86
C TYR A 232 10.88 -1.49 -9.33
N ILE A 233 11.55 -0.41 -8.97
CA ILE A 233 12.83 -0.41 -8.27
C ILE A 233 12.53 -0.12 -6.80
N ARG A 234 13.02 -0.98 -5.89
CA ARG A 234 13.01 -0.69 -4.46
C ARG A 234 14.22 0.18 -4.14
N ASN A 235 13.97 1.42 -3.74
CA ASN A 235 15.05 2.37 -3.50
C ASN A 235 15.71 2.13 -2.13
N ASP A 236 16.90 1.53 -2.15
CA ASP A 236 17.68 1.24 -0.95
C ASP A 236 18.65 2.39 -0.56
N PHE A 237 18.88 3.39 -1.44
CA PHE A 237 19.90 4.44 -1.22
C PHE A 237 19.41 5.64 -0.42
N PHE A 238 18.14 6.02 -0.50
CA PHE A 238 17.63 7.26 0.09
C PHE A 238 17.56 7.23 1.62
N PHE A 239 18.06 6.15 2.23
CA PHE A 239 18.04 5.93 3.67
C PHE A 239 19.38 6.13 4.39
N THR A 240 20.52 6.26 3.70
CA THR A 240 21.81 6.47 4.41
C THR A 240 22.16 7.93 4.65
N ALA A 241 21.27 8.87 4.29
CA ALA A 241 21.51 10.32 4.37
C ALA A 241 20.58 11.06 5.35
N ILE A 242 20.05 10.39 6.37
CA ILE A 242 19.48 11.04 7.57
C ILE A 242 20.56 11.07 8.66
#